data_AF-A0A7W9ZJC6-F1
#
_entry.id   AF-A0A7W9ZJC6-F1
#
_cell.length_a   1.000
_cell.length_b   1.000
_cell.length_c   1.000
_cell.angle_alpha   90.00
_cell.angle_beta   90.00
_cell.angle_gamma   90.00
#
_symmetry.space_group_name_H-M   'P 1'
#
loop_
_entity.id
_entity.type
_entity.pdbx_description
1 polymer ?
#
loop_
_entity_poly.entity_id
_entity_poly.type
_entity_poly.pdbx_seq_one_letter_code
_entity_poly.pdbx_strand_id
1 'polypeptide(L)'
;MSNPFLRAYEFEKRYNLERLRYTLEQAEGALKDFRPETIDWAKSALETICKAILEDRGQEYKSPDGKFLELPKLIKKACTALGARTEQLVGNITGLAQAIAEMRNKDTVAGHGLEGYRPMIGRTEINIFVSTFANLVEILLSLEEAAGPDLARTKLSFDEVESGLDLAAFNEELDEAISVRLGEEGDRNIYVGGKDLRPSFLMYQYDRNAYLQELKAAKERWQENTIANLKPLIAEGVAVEFGRLGRGADDFRIKEISITQWGIRDDLARVSGSVAASVDPDADGEFGREDVLQFLAEVNMSAGQDSMILDSLALTNAP
;
A
#
# COMPACT_ATOMS: atom_id res chain seq x y z
N MET A 1 -18.57 -24.78 9.51
CA MET A 1 -17.84 -23.56 9.95
C MET A 1 -16.59 -23.47 9.09
N SER A 2 -16.29 -22.29 8.54
CA SER A 2 -14.99 -22.04 7.90
C SER A 2 -13.86 -22.31 8.91
N ASN A 3 -12.72 -22.80 8.44
CA ASN A 3 -11.55 -23.01 9.29
C ASN A 3 -11.12 -21.65 9.89
N PRO A 4 -11.17 -21.46 11.23
CA PRO A 4 -10.86 -20.17 11.86
C PRO A 4 -9.37 -19.80 11.76
N PHE A 5 -8.51 -20.76 11.38
CA PHE A 5 -7.08 -20.55 11.18
C PHE A 5 -6.71 -20.22 9.74
N LEU A 6 -7.67 -20.27 8.80
CA LEU A 6 -7.39 -20.16 7.35
C LEU A 6 -6.57 -18.90 7.01
N ARG A 7 -6.95 -17.75 7.57
CA ARG A 7 -6.30 -16.47 7.32
C ARG A 7 -4.88 -16.38 7.91
N ALA A 8 -4.59 -17.17 8.94
CA ALA A 8 -3.26 -17.22 9.52
C ALA A 8 -2.24 -17.92 8.58
N TYR A 9 -2.69 -18.78 7.66
CA TYR A 9 -1.80 -19.37 6.64
C TYR A 9 -1.34 -18.34 5.60
N GLU A 10 -2.05 -17.22 5.41
CA GLU A 10 -1.53 -16.16 4.53
C GLU A 10 -0.25 -15.55 5.08
N PHE A 11 -0.15 -15.40 6.41
CA PHE A 11 1.09 -15.00 7.06
C PHE A 11 2.20 -16.05 6.94
N GLU A 12 1.84 -17.33 6.99
CA GLU A 12 2.80 -18.43 6.82
C GLU A 12 3.46 -18.40 5.44
N LYS A 13 2.66 -18.26 4.38
CA LYS A 13 3.16 -18.12 3.01
C LYS A 13 3.99 -16.85 2.85
N ARG A 14 3.44 -15.70 3.24
CA ARG A 14 4.05 -14.38 3.05
C ARG A 14 5.42 -14.26 3.71
N TYR A 15 5.59 -14.85 4.89
CA TYR A 15 6.82 -14.76 5.68
C TYR A 15 7.66 -16.04 5.67
N ASN A 16 7.25 -17.05 4.89
CA ASN A 16 7.85 -18.39 4.84
C ASN A 16 8.13 -18.98 6.24
N LEU A 17 7.08 -19.05 7.06
CA LEU A 17 7.19 -19.44 8.48
C LEU A 17 6.78 -20.90 8.69
N GLU A 18 7.68 -21.85 8.39
CA GLU A 18 7.40 -23.30 8.58
C GLU A 18 6.89 -23.64 9.99
N ARG A 19 7.43 -22.96 11.01
CA ARG A 19 7.00 -23.15 12.40
C ARG A 19 5.57 -22.67 12.64
N LEU A 20 5.13 -21.61 11.94
CA LEU A 20 3.75 -21.14 12.01
C LEU A 20 2.81 -22.19 11.42
N ARG A 21 3.15 -22.77 10.27
CA ARG A 21 2.38 -23.87 9.65
C ARG A 21 2.13 -25.01 10.63
N TYR A 22 3.19 -25.55 11.21
CA TYR A 22 3.10 -26.63 12.20
C TYR A 22 2.21 -26.23 13.38
N THR A 23 2.37 -25.00 13.89
CA THR A 23 1.57 -24.48 15.02
C THR A 23 0.08 -24.42 14.68
N LEU A 24 -0.28 -23.99 13.46
CA LEU A 24 -1.66 -23.94 12.99
C LEU A 24 -2.26 -25.34 12.82
N GLU A 25 -1.50 -26.27 12.24
CA GLU A 25 -1.92 -27.67 12.10
C GLU A 25 -2.19 -28.33 13.48
N GLN A 26 -1.36 -28.04 14.48
CA GLN A 26 -1.60 -28.50 15.86
C GLN A 26 -2.84 -27.85 16.48
N ALA A 27 -3.05 -26.55 16.26
CA ALA A 27 -4.23 -25.83 16.75
C ALA A 27 -5.53 -26.41 16.14
N GLU A 28 -5.54 -26.67 14.83
CA GLU A 28 -6.66 -27.32 14.14
C GLU A 28 -6.94 -28.73 14.67
N GLY A 29 -5.88 -29.53 14.87
CA GLY A 29 -6.00 -30.86 15.44
C GLY A 29 -6.50 -30.86 16.88
N ALA A 30 -6.18 -29.83 17.68
CA ALA A 30 -6.69 -29.67 19.04
C ALA A 30 -8.15 -29.20 19.06
N LEU A 31 -8.53 -28.33 18.12
CA LEU A 31 -9.88 -27.76 18.04
C LEU A 31 -10.95 -28.79 17.70
N LYS A 32 -10.63 -29.82 16.89
CA LYS A 32 -11.57 -30.90 16.51
C LYS A 32 -12.26 -31.53 17.71
N ASP A 33 -11.51 -31.72 18.79
CA ASP A 33 -11.97 -32.34 20.04
C ASP A 33 -12.13 -31.32 21.18
N PHE A 34 -12.05 -30.01 20.88
CA PHE A 34 -12.12 -28.92 21.87
C PHE A 34 -11.13 -29.11 23.02
N ARG A 35 -9.88 -29.44 22.69
CA ARG A 35 -8.81 -29.59 23.69
C ARG A 35 -8.26 -28.22 24.12
N PRO A 36 -8.00 -27.98 25.42
CA PRO A 36 -7.45 -26.70 25.92
C PRO A 36 -6.17 -26.25 25.21
N GLU A 37 -5.35 -27.18 24.72
CA GLU A 37 -4.13 -26.94 23.95
C GLU A 37 -4.37 -26.08 22.70
N THR A 38 -5.60 -26.06 22.17
CA THR A 38 -6.00 -25.16 21.08
C THR A 38 -5.63 -23.71 21.39
N ILE A 39 -5.81 -23.29 22.64
CA ILE A 39 -5.53 -21.93 23.11
C ILE A 39 -4.04 -21.65 23.14
N ASP A 40 -3.23 -22.59 23.63
CA ASP A 40 -1.77 -22.44 23.64
C ASP A 40 -1.20 -22.35 22.22
N TRP A 41 -1.65 -23.21 21.31
CA TRP A 41 -1.22 -23.18 19.91
C TRP A 41 -1.66 -21.91 19.19
N ALA A 42 -2.93 -21.50 19.33
CA ALA A 42 -3.44 -20.28 18.72
C ALA A 42 -2.75 -19.02 19.25
N LYS A 43 -2.47 -18.95 20.57
CA LYS A 43 -1.66 -17.88 21.15
C LYS A 43 -0.25 -17.85 20.54
N SER A 44 0.42 -18.99 20.49
CA SER A 44 1.76 -19.12 19.92
C SER A 44 1.82 -18.72 18.44
N ALA A 45 0.78 -19.07 17.66
CA ALA A 45 0.64 -18.64 16.27
C ALA A 45 0.54 -17.12 16.17
N LEU A 46 -0.31 -16.49 16.98
CA LEU A 46 -0.51 -15.04 16.98
C LEU A 46 0.77 -14.28 17.38
N GLU A 47 1.51 -14.77 18.39
CA GLU A 47 2.81 -14.21 18.73
C GLU A 47 3.83 -14.34 17.61
N THR A 48 3.81 -15.47 16.88
CA THR A 48 4.71 -15.72 15.74
C THR A 48 4.42 -14.74 14.61
N ILE A 49 3.13 -14.53 14.30
CA ILE A 49 2.67 -13.53 13.32
C ILE A 49 3.14 -12.12 13.71
N CYS A 50 2.88 -11.68 14.95
CA CYS A 50 3.30 -10.35 15.38
C CYS A 50 4.83 -10.16 15.35
N LYS A 51 5.60 -11.19 15.73
CA LYS A 51 7.07 -11.13 15.66
C LYS A 51 7.56 -11.01 14.21
N ALA A 52 6.95 -11.76 13.28
CA ALA A 52 7.29 -11.68 11.86
C ALA A 52 6.99 -10.30 11.27
N ILE A 53 5.81 -9.72 11.56
CA ILE A 53 5.45 -8.35 11.16
C ILE A 53 6.49 -7.36 11.70
N LEU A 54 6.82 -7.43 12.99
CA LEU A 54 7.76 -6.50 13.61
C LEU A 54 9.17 -6.63 13.01
N GLU A 55 9.63 -7.86 12.76
CA GLU A 55 10.91 -8.11 12.11
C GLU A 55 10.98 -7.53 10.69
N ASP A 56 9.91 -7.71 9.90
CA ASP A 56 9.80 -7.17 8.53
C ASP A 56 9.86 -5.64 8.52
N ARG A 57 9.24 -5.00 9.52
CA ARG A 57 9.30 -3.55 9.74
C ARG A 57 10.57 -3.09 10.48
N GLY A 58 11.48 -4.03 10.78
CA GLY A 58 12.69 -3.87 11.61
C GLY A 58 12.46 -3.12 12.92
N GLN A 59 11.40 -3.52 13.61
CA GLN A 59 11.03 -3.13 14.97
C GLN A 59 11.46 -4.21 15.97
N GLU A 60 11.95 -3.80 17.14
CA GLU A 60 12.31 -4.75 18.19
C GLU A 60 11.07 -5.34 18.88
N TYR A 61 11.03 -6.66 18.97
CA TYR A 61 10.00 -7.42 19.71
C TYR A 61 10.52 -8.02 21.04
N LYS A 62 11.71 -7.62 21.46
CA LYS A 62 12.28 -7.93 22.78
C LYS A 62 12.32 -6.68 23.65
N SER A 63 12.26 -6.86 24.96
CA SER A 63 12.50 -5.79 25.94
C SER A 63 14.00 -5.53 26.10
N PRO A 64 14.41 -4.40 26.73
CA PRO A 64 15.82 -4.08 26.94
C PRO A 64 16.61 -5.13 27.74
N ASP A 65 15.93 -5.94 28.57
CA ASP A 65 16.51 -7.07 29.30
C ASP A 65 16.58 -8.37 28.46
N GLY A 66 16.31 -8.30 27.16
CA GLY A 66 16.43 -9.41 26.21
C GLY A 66 15.26 -10.39 26.19
N LYS A 67 14.22 -10.18 26.99
CA LYS A 67 13.02 -11.04 27.02
C LYS A 67 12.07 -10.71 25.87
N PHE A 68 11.33 -11.71 25.40
CA PHE A 68 10.28 -11.45 24.40
C PHE A 68 9.14 -10.65 25.01
N LEU A 69 8.59 -9.71 24.22
CA LEU A 69 7.38 -8.99 24.63
C LEU A 69 6.19 -9.96 24.71
N GLU A 70 5.30 -9.69 25.67
CA GLU A 70 4.04 -10.44 25.81
C GLU A 70 3.07 -10.09 24.68
N LEU A 71 2.16 -11.03 24.37
CA LEU A 71 1.20 -10.91 23.27
C LEU A 71 0.49 -9.55 23.16
N PRO A 72 -0.04 -8.93 24.25
CA PRO A 72 -0.72 -7.64 24.14
C PRO A 72 0.23 -6.52 23.67
N LYS A 73 1.49 -6.54 24.14
CA LYS A 73 2.52 -5.59 23.70
C LYS A 73 2.97 -5.86 22.27
N LEU A 74 3.08 -7.14 21.87
CA LEU A 74 3.39 -7.53 20.49
C LEU A 74 2.31 -7.03 19.53
N ILE A 75 1.03 -7.26 19.83
CA ILE A 75 -0.10 -6.81 19.00
C ILE A 75 -0.13 -5.29 18.92
N LYS A 76 0.01 -4.60 20.04
CA LYS A 76 0.05 -3.13 20.05
C LYS A 76 1.14 -2.60 19.12
N LYS A 77 2.37 -3.11 19.26
CA LYS A 77 3.49 -2.71 18.40
C LYS A 77 3.24 -3.06 16.94
N ALA A 78 2.72 -4.26 16.64
CA ALA A 78 2.45 -4.68 15.27
C ALA A 78 1.41 -3.76 14.61
N CYS A 79 0.29 -3.48 15.26
CA CYS A 79 -0.72 -2.55 14.73
C CYS A 79 -0.14 -1.14 14.50
N THR A 80 0.69 -0.64 15.42
CA THR A 80 1.36 0.66 15.23
C THR A 80 2.36 0.64 14.07
N ALA A 81 3.15 -0.43 13.94
CA ALA A 81 4.11 -0.59 12.85
C ALA A 81 3.43 -0.69 11.47
N LEU A 82 2.20 -1.21 11.44
CA LEU A 82 1.35 -1.26 10.24
C LEU A 82 0.52 0.01 10.02
N GLY A 83 0.79 1.09 10.76
CA GLY A 83 0.14 2.38 10.51
C GLY A 83 -1.34 2.44 10.89
N ALA A 84 -1.79 1.66 11.89
CA ALA A 84 -3.16 1.75 12.39
C ALA A 84 -3.52 3.20 12.76
N ARG A 85 -4.60 3.72 12.16
CA ARG A 85 -4.90 5.16 12.07
C ARG A 85 -5.24 5.84 13.39
N THR A 86 -5.73 5.11 14.38
CA THR A 86 -6.19 5.71 15.65
C THR A 86 -5.67 4.94 16.86
N GLU A 87 -5.26 5.69 17.89
CA GLU A 87 -4.84 5.12 19.17
C GLU A 87 -5.97 4.32 19.83
N GLN A 88 -7.23 4.76 19.65
CA GLN A 88 -8.40 4.05 20.16
C GLN A 88 -8.56 2.66 19.53
N LEU A 89 -8.39 2.54 18.20
CA LEU A 89 -8.46 1.25 17.52
C LEU A 89 -7.37 0.31 18.03
N VAL A 90 -6.13 0.80 18.11
CA VAL A 90 -4.99 0.05 18.66
C VAL A 90 -5.27 -0.37 20.10
N GLY A 91 -5.83 0.52 20.93
CA GLY A 91 -6.21 0.24 22.30
C GLY A 91 -7.26 -0.87 22.41
N ASN A 92 -8.31 -0.83 21.60
CA ASN A 92 -9.36 -1.85 21.57
C ASN A 92 -8.82 -3.23 21.14
N ILE A 93 -8.01 -3.28 20.08
CA ILE A 93 -7.36 -4.52 19.61
C ILE A 93 -6.42 -5.08 20.69
N THR A 94 -5.66 -4.21 21.35
CA THR A 94 -4.78 -4.59 22.46
C THR A 94 -5.59 -5.13 23.65
N GLY A 95 -6.76 -4.56 23.93
CA GLY A 95 -7.69 -5.06 24.96
C GLY A 95 -8.19 -6.47 24.67
N LEU A 96 -8.52 -6.78 23.42
CA LEU A 96 -8.88 -8.14 23.01
C LEU A 96 -7.71 -9.11 23.18
N ALA A 97 -6.50 -8.69 22.79
CA ALA A 97 -5.27 -9.47 22.99
C ALA A 97 -4.99 -9.74 24.48
N GLN A 98 -5.20 -8.75 25.34
CA GLN A 98 -5.07 -8.87 26.79
C GLN A 98 -6.07 -9.87 27.35
N ALA A 99 -7.35 -9.79 26.94
CA ALA A 99 -8.39 -10.69 27.42
C ALA A 99 -8.07 -12.16 27.10
N ILE A 100 -7.63 -12.46 25.88
CA ILE A 100 -7.27 -13.84 25.50
C ILE A 100 -5.96 -14.30 26.15
N ALA A 101 -4.98 -13.39 26.35
CA ALA A 101 -3.76 -13.72 27.07
C ALA A 101 -4.04 -14.07 28.54
N GLU A 102 -4.96 -13.35 29.18
CA GLU A 102 -5.40 -13.64 30.55
C GLU A 102 -6.19 -14.94 30.66
N MET A 103 -7.11 -15.22 29.72
CA MET A 103 -7.84 -16.48 29.66
C MET A 103 -6.88 -17.68 29.59
N ARG A 104 -5.85 -17.57 28.74
CA ARG A 104 -4.78 -18.58 28.70
C ARG A 104 -4.08 -18.71 30.05
N ASN A 105 -3.65 -17.59 30.64
CA ASN A 105 -2.85 -17.63 31.87
C ASN A 105 -3.65 -18.15 33.08
N LYS A 106 -4.94 -17.83 33.19
CA LYS A 106 -5.79 -18.23 34.32
C LYS A 106 -6.29 -19.67 34.23
N ASP A 107 -6.55 -20.15 33.01
CA ASP A 107 -7.42 -21.32 32.82
C ASP A 107 -6.78 -22.46 31.99
N THR A 108 -5.53 -22.32 31.52
CA THR A 108 -4.77 -23.43 30.87
C THR A 108 -3.67 -24.00 31.76
N VAL A 109 -3.37 -25.29 31.57
CA VAL A 109 -2.33 -26.04 32.31
C VAL A 109 -0.94 -25.41 32.17
N ALA A 110 -0.66 -24.80 31.01
CA ALA A 110 0.60 -24.13 30.73
C ALA A 110 0.68 -22.68 31.30
N GLY A 111 -0.42 -22.17 31.88
CA GLY A 111 -0.52 -20.84 32.51
C GLY A 111 0.08 -20.82 33.92
N HIS A 112 -0.29 -21.77 34.77
CA HIS A 112 0.25 -21.96 36.12
C HIS A 112 0.14 -23.46 36.46
N GLY A 113 1.27 -24.15 36.59
CA GLY A 113 1.27 -25.60 36.79
C GLY A 113 0.34 -26.05 37.92
N LEU A 114 -0.64 -26.89 37.60
CA LEU A 114 -1.48 -27.71 38.49
C LEU A 114 -1.72 -27.19 39.93
N GLU A 115 -2.05 -25.91 40.11
CA GLU A 115 -2.48 -25.41 41.42
C GLU A 115 -4.00 -25.55 41.56
N GLY A 116 -4.42 -26.68 42.11
CA GLY A 116 -5.76 -26.88 42.67
C GLY A 116 -6.90 -26.99 41.65
N TYR A 117 -8.04 -27.47 42.14
CA TYR A 117 -9.24 -27.85 41.39
C TYR A 117 -9.90 -26.64 40.69
N ARG A 118 -9.31 -26.13 39.60
CA ARG A 118 -9.95 -25.15 38.72
C ARG A 118 -10.78 -25.87 37.65
N PRO A 119 -11.94 -25.32 37.25
CA PRO A 119 -12.68 -25.85 36.11
C PRO A 119 -11.77 -25.82 34.88
N MET A 120 -11.62 -26.96 34.19
CA MET A 120 -10.94 -26.97 32.90
C MET A 120 -11.70 -26.07 31.93
N ILE A 121 -10.96 -25.35 31.08
CA ILE A 121 -11.50 -24.62 29.93
C ILE A 121 -12.49 -25.49 29.17
N GLY A 122 -13.70 -24.98 29.00
CA GLY A 122 -14.76 -25.65 28.28
C GLY A 122 -14.78 -25.27 26.80
N ARG A 123 -15.72 -25.90 26.09
CA ARG A 123 -15.97 -25.66 24.67
C ARG A 123 -16.31 -24.19 24.37
N THR A 124 -17.01 -23.51 25.28
CA THR A 124 -17.41 -22.11 25.11
C THR A 124 -16.20 -21.20 25.11
N GLU A 125 -15.30 -21.36 26.07
CA GLU A 125 -14.08 -20.54 26.19
C GLU A 125 -13.15 -20.76 25.00
N ILE A 126 -12.99 -22.02 24.53
CA ILE A 126 -12.22 -22.33 23.32
C ILE A 126 -12.81 -21.63 22.09
N ASN A 127 -14.13 -21.67 21.92
CA ASN A 127 -14.79 -21.01 20.80
C ASN A 127 -14.61 -19.48 20.85
N ILE A 128 -14.75 -18.87 22.03
CA ILE A 128 -14.52 -17.43 22.23
C ILE A 128 -13.06 -17.09 21.87
N PHE A 129 -12.10 -17.87 22.37
CA PHE A 129 -10.68 -17.65 22.10
C PHE A 129 -10.38 -17.74 20.61
N VAL A 130 -10.81 -18.82 19.95
CA VAL A 130 -10.52 -19.07 18.53
C VAL A 130 -11.22 -18.03 17.64
N SER A 131 -12.42 -17.60 17.98
CA SER A 131 -13.12 -16.51 17.27
C SER A 131 -12.38 -15.18 17.44
N THR A 132 -11.87 -14.90 18.64
CA THR A 132 -11.09 -13.68 18.90
C THR A 132 -9.75 -13.73 18.17
N PHE A 133 -9.08 -14.88 18.16
CA PHE A 133 -7.87 -15.13 17.36
C PHE A 133 -8.12 -14.83 15.88
N ALA A 134 -9.17 -15.41 15.29
CA ALA A 134 -9.50 -15.24 13.88
C ALA A 134 -9.71 -13.75 13.52
N ASN A 135 -10.43 -13.01 14.37
CA ASN A 135 -10.64 -11.58 14.18
C ASN A 135 -9.34 -10.77 14.31
N LEU A 136 -8.48 -11.09 15.27
CA LEU A 136 -7.18 -10.42 15.42
C LEU A 136 -6.28 -10.66 14.20
N VAL A 137 -6.26 -11.88 13.66
CA VAL A 137 -5.53 -12.21 12.44
C VAL A 137 -6.08 -11.46 11.24
N GLU A 138 -7.40 -11.41 11.06
CA GLU A 138 -8.03 -10.68 9.95
C GLU A 138 -7.68 -9.18 10.01
N ILE A 139 -7.70 -8.59 11.20
CA ILE A 139 -7.33 -7.19 11.41
C ILE A 139 -5.86 -6.97 11.06
N LEU A 140 -4.95 -7.83 11.54
CA LEU A 140 -3.53 -7.72 11.23
C LEU A 140 -3.28 -7.87 9.72
N LEU A 141 -3.97 -8.79 9.05
CA LEU A 141 -3.84 -8.99 7.61
C LEU A 141 -4.31 -7.77 6.84
N SER A 142 -5.47 -7.21 7.21
CA SER A 142 -6.00 -5.99 6.59
C SER A 142 -5.07 -4.78 6.77
N LEU A 143 -4.47 -4.65 7.95
CA LEU A 143 -3.48 -3.59 8.22
C LEU A 143 -2.19 -3.82 7.42
N GLU A 144 -1.74 -5.07 7.29
CA GLU A 144 -0.56 -5.44 6.51
C GLU A 144 -0.74 -5.15 5.02
N GLU A 145 -1.89 -5.50 4.46
CA GLU A 145 -2.27 -5.19 3.08
C GLU A 145 -2.30 -3.68 2.84
N ALA A 146 -2.93 -2.92 3.75
CA ALA A 146 -3.03 -1.47 3.64
C ALA A 146 -1.67 -0.75 3.80
N ALA A 147 -0.78 -1.29 4.64
CA ALA A 147 0.55 -0.70 4.84
C ALA A 147 1.49 -0.91 3.64
N GLY A 148 1.26 -1.95 2.85
CA GLY A 148 2.17 -2.38 1.79
C GLY A 148 3.52 -2.89 2.35
N PRO A 149 4.31 -3.64 1.57
CA PRO A 149 5.59 -4.16 2.02
C PRO A 149 6.65 -3.06 2.15
N ASP A 150 7.54 -3.16 3.15
CA ASP A 150 8.75 -2.34 3.22
C ASP A 150 9.80 -2.92 2.26
N LEU A 151 9.93 -2.33 1.07
CA LEU A 151 10.84 -2.83 0.03
C LEU A 151 12.30 -2.91 0.48
N ALA A 152 12.72 -2.15 1.49
CA ALA A 152 14.09 -2.20 2.01
C ALA A 152 14.39 -3.50 2.76
N ARG A 153 13.36 -4.18 3.27
CA ARG A 153 13.50 -5.28 4.25
C ARG A 153 12.64 -6.50 3.97
N THR A 154 11.57 -6.33 3.21
CA THR A 154 10.53 -7.34 3.03
C THR A 154 11.09 -8.67 2.55
N LYS A 155 10.62 -9.78 3.09
CA LYS A 155 11.06 -11.11 2.64
C LYS A 155 10.38 -11.60 1.34
N LEU A 156 9.48 -10.80 0.78
CA LEU A 156 8.81 -11.12 -0.49
C LEU A 156 9.81 -11.29 -1.62
N SER A 157 9.46 -12.14 -2.58
CA SER A 157 10.21 -12.28 -3.82
C SER A 157 10.00 -11.06 -4.72
N PHE A 158 10.90 -10.88 -5.68
CA PHE A 158 10.81 -9.80 -6.66
C PHE A 158 9.48 -9.84 -7.44
N ASP A 159 9.06 -11.02 -7.89
CA ASP A 159 7.82 -11.18 -8.67
C ASP A 159 6.56 -10.84 -7.84
N GLU A 160 6.54 -11.20 -6.55
CA GLU A 160 5.44 -10.85 -5.63
C GLU A 160 5.37 -9.35 -5.37
N VAL A 161 6.54 -8.69 -5.25
CA VAL A 161 6.60 -7.23 -5.10
C VAL A 161 6.18 -6.54 -6.39
N GLU A 162 6.67 -6.99 -7.54
CA GLU A 162 6.36 -6.41 -8.84
C GLU A 162 4.87 -6.47 -9.15
N SER A 163 4.28 -7.66 -9.01
CA SER A 163 2.84 -7.85 -9.23
C SER A 163 1.98 -7.17 -8.16
N GLY A 164 2.36 -7.28 -6.89
CA GLY A 164 1.57 -6.75 -5.77
C GLY A 164 1.55 -5.23 -5.66
N LEU A 165 2.57 -4.55 -6.20
CA LEU A 165 2.68 -3.09 -6.19
C LEU A 165 2.57 -2.46 -7.58
N ASP A 166 2.22 -3.24 -8.59
CA ASP A 166 2.12 -2.80 -9.99
C ASP A 166 3.38 -2.05 -10.46
N LEU A 167 4.54 -2.68 -10.24
CA LEU A 167 5.85 -2.09 -10.52
C LEU A 167 6.44 -2.51 -11.87
N ALA A 168 5.71 -3.29 -12.67
CA ALA A 168 6.23 -3.87 -13.91
C ALA A 168 6.81 -2.83 -14.86
N ALA A 169 6.06 -1.75 -15.14
CA ALA A 169 6.51 -0.68 -16.03
C ALA A 169 7.74 0.07 -15.49
N PHE A 170 7.82 0.28 -14.18
CA PHE A 170 8.98 0.94 -13.57
C PHE A 170 10.21 0.02 -13.58
N ASN A 171 10.04 -1.26 -13.30
CA ASN A 171 11.13 -2.23 -13.34
C ASN A 171 11.64 -2.42 -14.77
N GLU A 172 10.78 -2.39 -15.78
CA GLU A 172 11.18 -2.40 -17.19
C GLU A 172 12.03 -1.17 -17.54
N GLU A 173 11.64 0.03 -17.10
CA GLU A 173 12.46 1.23 -17.26
C GLU A 173 13.85 1.08 -16.60
N LEU A 174 13.90 0.51 -15.39
CA LEU A 174 15.16 0.22 -14.71
C LEU A 174 16.02 -0.79 -15.50
N ASP A 175 15.39 -1.84 -16.02
CA ASP A 175 16.05 -2.88 -16.80
C ASP A 175 16.66 -2.30 -18.09
N GLU A 176 15.96 -1.35 -18.73
CA GLU A 176 16.44 -0.64 -19.93
C GLU A 176 17.55 0.37 -19.62
N ALA A 177 17.45 1.09 -18.49
CA ALA A 177 18.38 2.14 -18.11
C ALA A 177 19.74 1.58 -17.65
N ILE A 178 19.75 0.40 -17.02
CA ILE A 178 20.96 -0.20 -16.45
C ILE A 178 21.69 -0.97 -17.56
N SER A 179 22.54 -0.25 -18.29
CA SER A 179 23.43 -0.85 -19.28
C SER A 179 24.50 -1.70 -18.58
N VAL A 180 24.27 -3.00 -18.45
CA VAL A 180 25.34 -3.93 -18.07
C VAL A 180 26.19 -4.18 -19.31
N ARG A 181 27.33 -3.48 -19.42
CA ARG A 181 28.30 -3.68 -20.50
C ARG A 181 29.02 -5.02 -20.31
N LEU A 182 28.43 -6.10 -20.81
CA LEU A 182 29.10 -7.39 -20.98
C LEU A 182 29.28 -7.68 -22.46
N GLY A 183 30.50 -7.45 -22.96
CA GLY A 183 30.92 -7.95 -24.28
C GLY A 183 30.26 -7.25 -25.48
N GLU A 184 30.83 -7.49 -26.66
CA GLU A 184 30.54 -6.77 -27.91
C GLU A 184 29.08 -6.92 -28.36
N GLU A 185 28.51 -5.76 -28.71
CA GLU A 185 27.28 -5.49 -29.47
C GLU A 185 26.10 -6.48 -29.35
N GLY A 186 25.13 -6.12 -28.50
CA GLY A 186 23.72 -6.35 -28.79
C GLY A 186 22.90 -7.03 -27.69
N ASP A 187 23.53 -7.80 -26.81
CA ASP A 187 22.81 -8.51 -25.75
C ASP A 187 22.67 -7.64 -24.50
N ARG A 188 21.44 -7.18 -24.28
CA ARG A 188 21.02 -6.29 -23.18
C ARG A 188 20.62 -7.03 -21.90
N ASN A 189 20.72 -8.38 -21.90
CA ASN A 189 20.36 -9.22 -20.77
C ASN A 189 21.58 -9.93 -20.17
N ILE A 190 21.61 -10.08 -18.84
CA ILE A 190 22.57 -10.94 -18.17
C ILE A 190 22.06 -12.39 -18.26
N TYR A 191 22.66 -13.20 -19.12
CA TYR A 191 22.35 -14.62 -19.23
C TYR A 191 23.27 -15.45 -18.33
N VAL A 192 22.70 -16.17 -17.35
CA VAL A 192 23.45 -17.14 -16.52
C VAL A 192 22.77 -18.49 -16.58
N GLY A 193 23.44 -19.48 -17.19
CA GLY A 193 22.92 -20.86 -17.27
C GLY A 193 21.61 -20.99 -18.05
N GLY A 194 21.37 -20.12 -19.04
CA GLY A 194 20.15 -20.13 -19.86
C GLY A 194 18.95 -19.41 -19.23
N LYS A 195 19.13 -18.66 -18.14
CA LYS A 195 18.12 -17.79 -17.55
C LYS A 195 18.48 -16.32 -17.75
N ASP A 196 17.48 -15.53 -18.16
CA ASP A 196 17.54 -14.07 -18.17
C ASP A 196 17.50 -13.54 -16.73
N LEU A 197 18.52 -12.78 -16.35
CA LEU A 197 18.55 -12.03 -15.11
C LEU A 197 18.36 -10.54 -15.39
N ARG A 198 17.20 -10.04 -14.96
CA ARG A 198 16.83 -8.62 -15.07
C ARG A 198 17.70 -7.76 -14.14
N PRO A 199 18.25 -6.61 -14.59
CA PRO A 199 18.98 -5.69 -13.72
C PRO A 199 18.20 -5.29 -12.46
N SER A 200 16.91 -4.97 -12.60
CA SER A 200 15.99 -4.64 -11.49
C SER A 200 15.89 -5.78 -10.47
N PHE A 201 15.77 -7.03 -10.94
CA PHE A 201 15.80 -8.22 -10.09
C PHE A 201 17.13 -8.34 -9.31
N LEU A 202 18.26 -8.13 -9.99
CA LEU A 202 19.57 -8.20 -9.36
C LEU A 202 19.76 -7.11 -8.30
N MET A 203 19.34 -5.88 -8.58
CA MET A 203 19.36 -4.80 -7.60
C MET A 203 18.47 -5.14 -6.41
N TYR A 204 17.23 -5.59 -6.64
CA TYR A 204 16.33 -5.97 -5.56
C TYR A 204 16.93 -7.07 -4.67
N GLN A 205 17.62 -8.04 -5.26
CA GLN A 205 18.18 -9.18 -4.55
C GLN A 205 19.46 -8.85 -3.79
N TYR A 206 20.34 -8.00 -4.35
CA TYR A 206 21.71 -7.80 -3.85
C TYR A 206 21.99 -6.38 -3.33
N ASP A 207 21.26 -5.36 -3.78
CA ASP A 207 21.38 -3.97 -3.30
C ASP A 207 20.01 -3.26 -3.27
N ARG A 208 19.24 -3.55 -2.22
CA ARG A 208 17.91 -2.97 -2.02
C ARG A 208 17.90 -1.45 -1.92
N ASN A 209 18.98 -0.85 -1.43
CA ASN A 209 19.05 0.60 -1.31
C ASN A 209 19.19 1.23 -2.70
N ALA A 210 20.05 0.68 -3.56
CA ALA A 210 20.16 1.13 -4.93
C ALA A 210 18.84 0.90 -5.69
N TYR A 211 18.20 -0.27 -5.54
CA TYR A 211 16.89 -0.54 -6.15
C TYR A 211 15.85 0.52 -5.78
N LEU A 212 15.76 0.86 -4.48
CA LEU A 212 14.82 1.87 -3.99
C LEU A 212 15.10 3.27 -4.52
N GLN A 213 16.37 3.65 -4.65
CA GLN A 213 16.76 4.95 -5.21
C GLN A 213 16.39 5.05 -6.68
N GLU A 214 16.70 4.04 -7.48
CA GLU A 214 16.37 4.01 -8.91
C GLU A 214 14.86 3.90 -9.13
N LEU A 215 14.15 3.08 -8.35
CA LEU A 215 12.69 2.98 -8.42
C LEU A 215 12.02 4.32 -8.11
N LYS A 216 12.54 5.05 -7.11
CA LYS A 216 12.07 6.40 -6.80
C LYS A 216 12.33 7.35 -7.97
N ALA A 217 13.53 7.34 -8.54
CA ALA A 217 13.88 8.19 -9.67
C ALA A 217 13.02 7.86 -10.91
N ALA A 218 12.73 6.59 -11.19
CA ALA A 218 11.84 6.17 -12.26
C ALA A 218 10.41 6.66 -12.03
N LYS A 219 9.88 6.54 -10.80
CA LYS A 219 8.57 7.11 -10.45
C LYS A 219 8.50 8.63 -10.63
N GLU A 220 9.56 9.34 -10.24
CA GLU A 220 9.67 10.79 -10.42
C GLU A 220 9.71 11.16 -11.91
N ARG A 221 10.54 10.49 -12.72
CA ARG A 221 10.60 10.69 -14.18
C ARG A 221 9.27 10.38 -14.86
N TRP A 222 8.62 9.27 -14.48
CA TRP A 222 7.31 8.92 -15.00
C TRP A 222 6.26 9.97 -14.66
N GLN A 223 6.28 10.52 -13.44
CA GLN A 223 5.40 11.62 -13.04
C GLN A 223 5.68 12.89 -13.85
N GLU A 224 6.94 13.27 -14.04
CA GLU A 224 7.33 14.42 -14.86
C GLU A 224 6.88 14.26 -16.32
N ASN A 225 7.13 13.10 -16.92
CA ASN A 225 6.70 12.78 -18.28
C ASN A 225 5.18 12.77 -18.41
N THR A 226 4.46 12.23 -17.43
CA THR A 226 3.00 12.23 -17.42
C THR A 226 2.45 13.64 -17.35
N ILE A 227 2.98 14.48 -16.46
CA ILE A 227 2.61 15.91 -16.36
C ILE A 227 2.93 16.64 -17.67
N ALA A 228 4.09 16.39 -18.28
CA ALA A 228 4.48 16.98 -19.56
C ALA A 228 3.52 16.58 -20.69
N ASN A 229 3.05 15.34 -20.71
CA ASN A 229 2.09 14.84 -21.71
C ASN A 229 0.66 15.32 -21.46
N LEU A 230 0.27 15.56 -20.20
CA LEU A 230 -1.06 16.10 -19.86
C LEU A 230 -1.21 17.57 -20.25
N LYS A 231 -0.14 18.38 -20.15
CA LYS A 231 -0.20 19.82 -20.45
C LYS A 231 -0.74 20.13 -21.87
N PRO A 232 -0.25 19.51 -22.95
CA PRO A 232 -0.81 19.69 -24.29
C PRO A 232 -2.28 19.29 -24.40
N LEU A 233 -2.68 18.18 -23.78
CA LEU A 233 -4.07 17.69 -23.80
C LEU A 233 -5.03 18.66 -23.08
N ILE A 234 -4.58 19.23 -21.95
CA ILE A 234 -5.32 20.29 -21.26
C ILE A 234 -5.42 21.52 -22.15
N ALA A 235 -4.33 21.92 -22.81
CA ALA A 235 -4.32 23.08 -23.70
C ALA A 235 -5.32 22.93 -24.85
N GLU A 236 -5.36 21.75 -25.48
CA GLU A 236 -6.30 21.42 -26.55
C GLU A 236 -7.75 21.40 -26.04
N GLY A 237 -8.02 20.74 -24.92
CA GLY A 237 -9.37 20.70 -24.33
C GLY A 237 -9.90 22.09 -23.99
N VAL A 238 -9.05 22.95 -23.41
CA VAL A 238 -9.40 24.35 -23.14
C VAL A 238 -9.69 25.11 -24.45
N ALA A 239 -8.84 24.97 -25.47
CA ALA A 239 -9.05 25.62 -26.77
C ALA A 239 -10.37 25.19 -27.45
N VAL A 240 -10.76 23.91 -27.34
CA VAL A 240 -12.03 23.40 -27.88
C VAL A 240 -13.23 24.05 -27.20
N GLU A 241 -13.23 24.18 -25.88
CA GLU A 241 -14.33 24.83 -25.16
C GLU A 241 -14.43 26.32 -25.50
N PHE A 242 -13.30 27.02 -25.67
CA PHE A 242 -13.31 28.39 -26.20
C PHE A 242 -13.88 28.48 -27.62
N GLY A 243 -13.53 27.52 -28.49
CA GLY A 243 -14.06 27.46 -29.86
C GLY A 243 -15.58 27.30 -29.93
N ARG A 244 -16.19 26.57 -28.99
CA ARG A 244 -17.65 26.38 -28.92
C ARG A 244 -18.41 27.66 -28.60
N LEU A 245 -17.75 28.65 -28.01
CA LEU A 245 -18.34 29.95 -27.68
C LEU A 245 -18.32 30.93 -28.86
N GLY A 246 -17.99 30.46 -30.07
CA GLY A 246 -18.19 31.21 -31.31
C GLY A 246 -17.03 32.12 -31.71
N ARG A 247 -15.82 31.91 -31.17
CA ARG A 247 -14.59 32.57 -31.62
C ARG A 247 -13.55 31.55 -32.05
N GLY A 248 -12.66 31.94 -32.97
CA GLY A 248 -11.58 31.08 -33.44
C GLY A 248 -10.56 30.83 -32.33
N ALA A 249 -9.94 29.65 -32.33
CA ALA A 249 -8.85 29.31 -31.41
C ALA A 249 -7.67 30.31 -31.44
N ASP A 250 -7.61 31.16 -32.47
CA ASP A 250 -6.58 32.17 -32.70
C ASP A 250 -6.67 33.41 -31.77
N ASP A 251 -7.81 33.66 -31.14
CA ASP A 251 -8.04 34.83 -30.26
C ASP A 251 -7.50 34.61 -28.83
N PHE A 252 -7.07 33.39 -28.50
CA PHE A 252 -6.71 32.98 -27.16
C PHE A 252 -5.32 32.35 -27.11
N ARG A 253 -4.45 32.85 -26.22
CA ARG A 253 -3.12 32.29 -25.99
C ARG A 253 -3.00 31.77 -24.57
N ILE A 254 -2.89 30.46 -24.43
CA ILE A 254 -2.52 29.82 -23.17
C ILE A 254 -1.05 30.17 -22.89
N LYS A 255 -0.82 30.84 -21.76
CA LYS A 255 0.52 31.26 -21.31
C LYS A 255 1.15 30.23 -20.39
N GLU A 256 0.37 29.66 -19.48
CA GLU A 256 0.88 28.74 -18.48
C GLU A 256 -0.19 27.73 -18.07
N ILE A 257 0.23 26.49 -17.85
CA ILE A 257 -0.59 25.45 -17.24
C ILE A 257 0.17 24.94 -16.02
N SER A 258 -0.43 25.12 -14.85
CA SER A 258 0.08 24.59 -13.58
C SER A 258 -0.82 23.46 -13.12
N ILE A 259 -0.23 22.31 -12.81
CA ILE A 259 -0.94 21.14 -12.30
C ILE A 259 -0.54 21.00 -10.82
N THR A 260 -1.51 21.12 -9.92
CA THR A 260 -1.26 21.08 -8.47
C THR A 260 -1.59 19.72 -7.89
N GLN A 261 -2.59 19.02 -8.42
CA GLN A 261 -2.87 17.62 -8.10
C GLN A 261 -3.30 16.88 -9.36
N TRP A 262 -3.00 15.58 -9.39
CA TRP A 262 -3.47 14.71 -10.45
C TRP A 262 -3.57 13.28 -9.94
N GLY A 263 -4.35 12.46 -10.62
CA GLY A 263 -4.46 11.04 -10.36
C GLY A 263 -5.12 10.33 -11.54
N ILE A 264 -4.65 9.12 -11.84
CA ILE A 264 -5.26 8.25 -12.84
C ILE A 264 -6.13 7.24 -12.09
N ARG A 265 -7.38 7.10 -12.51
CA ARG A 265 -8.28 6.09 -11.97
C ARG A 265 -9.21 5.61 -13.07
N ASP A 266 -9.29 4.29 -13.27
CA ASP A 266 -10.20 3.66 -14.23
C ASP A 266 -10.08 4.31 -15.63
N ASP A 267 -8.85 4.43 -16.14
CA ASP A 267 -8.49 5.06 -17.43
C ASP A 267 -8.81 6.57 -17.56
N LEU A 268 -9.25 7.21 -16.48
CA LEU A 268 -9.48 8.66 -16.41
C LEU A 268 -8.35 9.36 -15.65
N ALA A 269 -7.68 10.30 -16.32
CA ALA A 269 -6.81 11.26 -15.67
C ALA A 269 -7.65 12.38 -15.06
N ARG A 270 -7.67 12.47 -13.74
CA ARG A 270 -8.20 13.62 -13.00
C ARG A 270 -7.06 14.57 -12.72
N VAL A 271 -7.23 15.83 -13.11
CA VAL A 271 -6.22 16.87 -12.92
C VAL A 271 -6.89 18.09 -12.30
N SER A 272 -6.25 18.70 -11.31
CA SER A 272 -6.59 20.01 -10.74
C SER A 272 -5.38 20.93 -10.79
N GLY A 273 -5.63 22.22 -10.96
CA GLY A 273 -4.54 23.15 -11.25
C GLY A 273 -4.99 24.56 -11.59
N SER A 274 -4.23 25.25 -12.44
CA SER A 274 -4.57 26.55 -12.99
C SER A 274 -4.10 26.65 -14.44
N VAL A 275 -4.84 27.42 -15.23
CA VAL A 275 -4.48 27.76 -16.60
C VAL A 275 -4.43 29.29 -16.69
N ALA A 276 -3.27 29.85 -16.96
CA ALA A 276 -3.15 31.27 -17.26
C ALA A 276 -3.21 31.46 -18.77
N ALA A 277 -4.03 32.41 -19.20
CA ALA A 277 -4.17 32.72 -20.61
C ALA A 277 -4.45 34.19 -20.85
N SER A 278 -4.20 34.64 -22.07
CA SER A 278 -4.49 35.99 -22.53
C SER A 278 -5.35 35.98 -23.77
N VAL A 279 -6.28 36.92 -23.83
CA VAL A 279 -7.04 37.27 -25.02
C VAL A 279 -6.32 38.43 -25.71
N ASP A 280 -6.20 38.39 -27.04
CA ASP A 280 -5.72 39.53 -27.80
C ASP A 280 -6.86 40.57 -27.90
N PRO A 281 -6.71 41.78 -27.31
CA PRO A 281 -7.78 42.77 -27.27
C PRO A 281 -8.12 43.35 -28.66
N ASP A 282 -7.27 43.15 -29.66
CA ASP A 282 -7.51 43.61 -31.04
C ASP A 282 -8.41 42.64 -31.85
N ALA A 283 -8.88 41.54 -31.25
CA ALA A 283 -9.86 40.63 -31.83
C ALA A 283 -11.28 41.23 -31.81
N ASP A 284 -11.53 42.23 -32.67
CA ASP A 284 -12.79 42.74 -33.25
C ASP A 284 -14.14 42.50 -32.52
N GLY A 285 -14.19 42.55 -31.19
CA GLY A 285 -15.46 42.52 -30.46
C GLY A 285 -15.28 42.70 -28.97
N GLU A 286 -16.02 43.67 -28.41
CA GLU A 286 -16.16 43.96 -26.98
C GLU A 286 -16.15 42.66 -26.16
N PHE A 287 -15.00 42.33 -25.55
CA PHE A 287 -14.88 41.24 -24.60
C PHE A 287 -14.80 41.89 -23.21
N GLY A 288 -15.93 41.91 -22.52
CA GLY A 288 -16.03 42.46 -21.18
C GLY A 288 -15.49 41.48 -20.15
N ARG A 289 -15.05 41.98 -19.01
CA ARG A 289 -14.70 41.16 -17.82
C ARG A 289 -15.83 40.19 -17.44
N GLU A 290 -17.08 40.51 -17.75
CA GLU A 290 -18.25 39.66 -17.46
C GLU A 290 -18.30 38.39 -18.32
N ASP A 291 -17.90 38.45 -19.59
CA ASP A 291 -17.87 37.28 -20.49
C ASP A 291 -16.79 36.27 -20.04
N VAL A 292 -15.64 36.79 -19.59
CA VAL A 292 -14.58 35.98 -18.96
C VAL A 292 -15.09 35.31 -17.68
N LEU A 293 -15.85 36.02 -16.85
CA LEU A 293 -16.38 35.50 -15.60
C LEU A 293 -17.47 34.43 -15.83
N GLN A 294 -18.30 34.59 -16.87
CA GLN A 294 -19.30 33.60 -17.26
C GLN A 294 -18.67 32.32 -17.83
N PHE A 295 -17.64 32.46 -18.68
CA PHE A 295 -16.82 31.32 -19.14
C PHE A 295 -16.26 30.51 -17.96
N LEU A 296 -15.69 31.20 -16.96
CA LEU A 296 -15.10 30.54 -15.81
C LEU A 296 -16.14 29.76 -15.00
N ALA A 297 -17.34 30.30 -14.83
CA ALA A 297 -18.44 29.60 -14.16
C ALA A 297 -18.92 28.34 -14.89
N GLU A 298 -18.87 28.29 -16.23
CA GLU A 298 -19.34 27.15 -17.04
C GLU A 298 -18.34 25.98 -17.10
N VAL A 299 -17.03 26.25 -16.99
CA VAL A 299 -15.96 25.23 -17.07
C VAL A 299 -15.50 24.76 -15.67
N ASN A 300 -16.22 25.11 -14.59
CA ASN A 300 -15.76 24.93 -13.20
C ASN A 300 -14.34 25.49 -13.00
N MET A 301 -14.13 26.73 -13.43
CA MET A 301 -12.89 27.46 -13.23
C MET A 301 -13.19 28.74 -12.44
N SER A 302 -12.26 29.23 -11.62
CA SER A 302 -12.44 30.51 -10.90
C SER A 302 -11.44 31.57 -11.34
N ALA A 303 -11.89 32.83 -11.37
CA ALA A 303 -11.14 33.96 -11.90
C ALA A 303 -10.32 34.69 -10.82
N GLY A 304 -9.00 34.78 -11.00
CA GLY A 304 -8.16 35.82 -10.42
C GLY A 304 -7.94 36.98 -11.41
N GLN A 305 -7.41 38.11 -10.94
CA GLN A 305 -7.16 39.29 -11.80
C GLN A 305 -6.24 39.01 -13.00
N ASP A 306 -5.36 38.01 -12.92
CA ASP A 306 -4.39 37.65 -13.96
C ASP A 306 -4.17 36.12 -14.13
N SER A 307 -5.06 35.28 -13.59
CA SER A 307 -4.92 33.80 -13.64
C SER A 307 -6.27 33.11 -13.56
N MET A 308 -6.43 31.98 -14.27
CA MET A 308 -7.62 31.12 -14.15
C MET A 308 -7.28 29.91 -13.30
N ILE A 309 -8.05 29.64 -12.25
CA ILE A 309 -7.93 28.45 -11.40
C ILE A 309 -8.81 27.37 -12.01
N LEU A 310 -8.23 26.21 -12.30
CA LEU A 310 -8.90 25.06 -12.89
C LEU A 310 -9.32 24.10 -11.77
N ASP A 311 -10.58 24.17 -11.32
CA ASP A 311 -11.03 23.38 -10.16
C ASP A 311 -11.11 21.89 -10.49
N SER A 312 -11.53 21.53 -11.70
CA SER A 312 -11.41 20.16 -12.24
C SER A 312 -11.62 20.11 -13.76
N LEU A 313 -10.74 19.44 -14.49
CA LEU A 313 -10.98 19.05 -15.88
C LEU A 313 -10.96 17.52 -15.99
N ALA A 314 -12.04 16.94 -16.54
CA ALA A 314 -12.11 15.52 -16.84
C ALA A 314 -11.72 15.31 -18.31
N LEU A 315 -10.52 14.83 -18.55
CA LEU A 315 -10.08 14.43 -19.89
C LEU A 315 -10.53 13.00 -20.15
N THR A 316 -11.38 12.80 -21.14
CA THR A 316 -11.72 11.47 -21.64
C THR A 316 -10.86 11.19 -22.85
N ASN A 317 -10.23 10.01 -22.89
CA ASN A 317 -9.58 9.53 -24.10
C ASN A 317 -10.62 9.45 -25.22
N ALA A 318 -10.42 10.24 -26.26
CA ALA A 318 -10.93 9.94 -27.58
C ALA A 318 -9.72 9.90 -28.52
N PRO A 319 -9.71 8.91 -29.41
CA PRO A 319 -9.04 7.60 -29.32
C PRO A 319 -7.51 7.61 -29.35
#